data_AF-A0A7X9KMH9-F1
#
_entry.id   AF-A0A7X9KMH9-F1
#
_cell.length_a   1.000
_cell.length_b   1.000
_cell.length_c   1.000
_cell.angle_alpha   90.00
_cell.angle_beta   90.00
_cell.angle_gamma   90.00
#
_symmetry.space_group_name_H-M   'P 1'
#
loop_
_entity.id
_entity.type
_entity.pdbx_description
1 polymer ?
#
loop_
_entity_poly.entity_id
_entity_poly.type
_entity_poly.pdbx_seq_one_letter_code
_entity_poly.pdbx_strand_id
1 'polypeptide(L)'
;MRVGRRCALLIAITALCATSFEAPAHAADQNPPFIPAAADWLTTVNYYREMAGVAPVAEDTSMSPGAYNHSCYMLLNDIAHDEVPGAPGYTAAGDTAGNNGNVAVSSATSVTQRSFVELWMTGPFHAIGMLRPNLQRVGYGQCENASAARWHSGATLDILRGLGQRRSLSAPILFPGNGTVTNLTKFIAESPNPVQMCGWGTTGAGLPVIAMMPEGFSANPTASMTGPSGPIETCVLSRHNTTGSAQSILQGDNAAVVMPRSPLTAGVYTVSVTTSARSVNWSFTVDPSASDSVAAAGPPPAAGPTSGPNGWEPIPQARFVDSRIANGATKLLAGVTKRIRLTGRLGLPTDATAISGNFTVVNPAGAGFLTVWNCSNPTPVVSTLNFGNGEAVSNAATTPLDSSGDVCVFSPVDADILIDVSGYYSASATARFAAVVPERVL
;
A
#
# COMPACT_ATOMS: atom_id res chain seq x y z
N MET A 1 26.98 18.48 66.93
CA MET A 1 26.61 17.55 65.83
C MET A 1 25.40 18.12 65.09
N ARG A 2 25.53 18.22 63.75
CA ARG A 2 24.51 18.43 62.70
C ARG A 2 23.56 19.64 62.80
N VAL A 3 23.86 20.66 61.98
CA VAL A 3 22.87 21.59 61.40
C VAL A 3 22.85 21.32 59.90
N GLY A 4 21.68 20.94 59.38
CA GLY A 4 21.48 20.62 57.96
C GLY A 4 21.25 21.87 57.11
N ARG A 5 21.97 21.99 55.99
CA ARG A 5 21.65 22.91 54.90
C ARG A 5 21.02 22.12 53.76
N ARG A 6 19.77 22.43 53.44
CA ARG A 6 19.09 21.97 52.23
C ARG A 6 19.57 22.84 51.06
N CYS A 7 20.28 22.24 50.10
CA CYS A 7 20.49 22.84 48.78
C CYS A 7 19.23 22.59 47.93
N ALA A 8 18.50 23.65 47.61
CA ALA A 8 17.47 23.61 46.59
C ALA A 8 18.15 23.60 45.22
N LEU A 9 17.98 22.50 44.47
CA LEU A 9 18.40 22.37 43.09
C LEU A 9 17.33 23.05 42.22
N LEU A 10 17.62 24.24 41.69
CA LEU A 10 16.79 24.86 40.64
C LEU A 10 16.99 24.05 39.35
N ILE A 11 15.97 23.29 38.96
CA ILE A 11 15.87 22.73 37.61
C ILE A 11 15.39 23.86 36.70
N ALA A 12 16.30 24.46 35.94
CA ALA A 12 15.94 25.36 34.86
C ALA A 12 15.30 24.53 33.74
N ILE A 13 13.96 24.56 33.65
CA ILE A 13 13.24 24.08 32.48
C ILE A 13 13.45 25.12 31.39
N THR A 14 14.49 24.94 30.57
CA THR A 14 14.59 25.62 29.27
C THR A 14 13.47 25.09 28.38
N ALA A 15 12.35 25.81 28.34
CA ALA A 15 11.38 25.66 27.26
C ALA A 15 12.11 26.01 25.96
N LEU A 16 12.45 24.99 25.15
CA LEU A 16 12.86 25.22 23.77
C LEU A 16 11.67 25.87 23.08
N CYS A 17 11.74 27.18 22.90
CA CYS A 17 10.79 27.91 22.08
C CYS A 17 11.05 27.47 20.64
N ALA A 18 10.24 26.55 20.11
CA ALA A 18 10.29 26.19 18.70
C ALA A 18 10.16 27.48 17.89
N THR A 19 11.10 27.74 16.99
CA THR A 19 11.02 28.92 16.12
C THR A 19 9.84 28.73 15.18
N SER A 20 8.82 29.58 15.32
CA SER A 20 7.69 29.63 14.41
C SER A 20 8.17 30.12 13.06
N PHE A 21 8.00 29.32 12.01
CA PHE A 21 8.33 29.67 10.64
C PHE A 21 7.03 29.69 9.84
N GLU A 22 6.63 30.86 9.35
CA GLU A 22 5.64 30.91 8.27
C GLU A 22 6.32 30.40 7.00
N ALA A 23 5.77 29.34 6.41
CA ALA A 23 6.24 28.91 5.10
C ALA A 23 6.07 30.09 4.13
N PRO A 24 7.06 30.40 3.27
CA PRO A 24 6.88 31.44 2.27
C PRO A 24 5.60 31.13 1.49
N ALA A 25 4.67 32.08 1.47
CA ALA A 25 3.47 31.96 0.66
C ALA A 25 3.90 31.85 -0.80
N HIS A 26 3.21 31.00 -1.58
CA HIS A 26 3.26 31.17 -3.03
C HIS A 26 2.84 32.60 -3.33
N ALA A 27 3.60 33.29 -4.18
CA ALA A 27 3.16 34.58 -4.68
C ALA A 27 1.77 34.35 -5.31
N ALA A 28 0.78 35.18 -4.97
CA ALA A 28 -0.61 35.00 -5.40
C ALA A 28 -0.80 34.96 -6.94
N ASP A 29 0.25 35.34 -7.70
CA ASP A 29 0.37 35.29 -9.16
C ASP A 29 1.03 33.99 -9.68
N GLN A 30 1.18 32.97 -8.83
CA GLN A 30 1.85 31.68 -9.14
C GLN A 30 0.98 30.47 -8.74
N ASN A 31 -0.32 30.66 -8.48
CA ASN A 31 -1.22 29.51 -8.41
C ASN A 31 -1.33 28.92 -9.82
N PRO A 32 -1.05 27.63 -10.02
CA PRO A 32 -1.26 27.04 -11.33
C PRO A 32 -2.74 27.22 -11.69
N PRO A 33 -3.05 27.66 -12.93
CA PRO A 33 -4.43 27.84 -13.37
C PRO A 33 -5.21 26.52 -13.19
N PHE A 34 -6.54 26.61 -13.09
CA PHE A 34 -7.41 25.43 -13.03
C PHE A 34 -6.95 24.36 -14.03
N ILE A 35 -6.63 23.17 -13.55
CA ILE A 35 -6.11 22.10 -14.39
C ILE A 35 -7.19 21.68 -15.41
N PRO A 36 -6.92 21.76 -16.73
CA PRO A 36 -7.91 21.40 -17.75
C PRO A 36 -8.42 19.97 -17.56
N ALA A 37 -9.72 19.75 -17.79
CA ALA A 37 -10.32 18.41 -17.71
C ALA A 37 -9.61 17.37 -18.59
N ALA A 38 -9.11 17.81 -19.75
CA ALA A 38 -8.40 16.99 -20.73
C ALA A 38 -6.85 17.09 -20.61
N ALA A 39 -6.31 17.56 -19.49
CA ALA A 39 -4.86 17.62 -19.28
C ALA A 39 -4.25 16.22 -19.42
N ASP A 40 -3.10 16.15 -20.10
CA ASP A 40 -2.32 14.91 -20.19
C ASP A 40 -1.60 14.61 -18.88
N TRP A 41 -0.95 13.44 -18.82
CA TRP A 41 -0.23 13.01 -17.62
C TRP A 41 0.87 14.02 -17.21
N LEU A 42 1.67 14.56 -18.15
CA LEU A 42 2.82 15.40 -17.82
C LEU A 42 2.39 16.79 -17.33
N THR A 43 1.37 17.36 -17.97
CA THR A 43 0.72 18.59 -17.53
C THR A 43 0.16 18.41 -16.12
N THR A 44 -0.48 17.27 -15.85
CA THR A 44 -1.02 16.96 -14.51
C THR A 44 0.07 16.79 -13.46
N VAL A 45 1.17 16.09 -13.76
CA VAL A 45 2.31 15.93 -12.85
C VAL A 45 2.89 17.31 -12.51
N ASN A 46 3.12 18.14 -13.54
CA ASN A 46 3.73 19.45 -13.35
C ASN A 46 2.79 20.46 -12.66
N TYR A 47 1.48 20.34 -12.83
CA TYR A 47 0.48 21.10 -12.08
C TYR A 47 0.63 20.89 -10.55
N TYR A 48 0.71 19.64 -10.09
CA TYR A 48 0.85 19.35 -8.67
C TYR A 48 2.25 19.64 -8.11
N ARG A 49 3.29 19.54 -8.96
CA ARG A 49 4.65 19.97 -8.60
C ARG A 49 4.72 21.49 -8.41
N GLU A 50 4.11 22.25 -9.32
CA GLU A 50 3.98 23.70 -9.19
C GLU A 50 3.16 24.09 -7.96
N MET A 51 2.04 23.40 -7.68
CA MET A 51 1.25 23.57 -6.45
C MET A 51 2.08 23.34 -5.19
N ALA A 52 3.03 22.41 -5.20
CA ALA A 52 3.94 22.17 -4.07
C ALA A 52 5.18 23.08 -4.07
N GLY A 53 5.35 23.93 -5.08
CA GLY A 53 6.50 24.83 -5.22
C GLY A 53 7.80 24.14 -5.64
N VAL A 54 7.73 22.99 -6.31
CA VAL A 54 8.91 22.29 -6.84
C VAL A 54 8.97 22.38 -8.37
N ALA A 55 10.19 22.36 -8.91
CA ALA A 55 10.43 22.56 -10.34
C ALA A 55 9.70 21.51 -11.20
N PRO A 56 9.24 21.84 -12.42
CA PRO A 56 8.63 20.85 -13.31
C PRO A 56 9.64 19.78 -13.72
N VAL A 57 9.12 18.61 -14.13
CA VAL A 57 9.87 17.50 -14.72
C VAL A 57 9.67 17.44 -16.23
N ALA A 58 10.61 16.83 -16.92
CA ALA A 58 10.50 16.49 -18.33
C ALA A 58 10.20 14.99 -18.53
N GLU A 59 9.55 14.64 -19.63
CA GLU A 59 9.47 13.23 -20.04
C GLU A 59 10.87 12.73 -20.47
N ASP A 60 11.26 11.56 -19.97
CA ASP A 60 12.31 10.75 -20.59
C ASP A 60 11.66 9.67 -21.46
N THR A 61 11.59 9.94 -22.76
CA THR A 61 10.91 9.06 -23.73
C THR A 61 11.58 7.69 -23.85
N SER A 62 12.80 7.50 -23.33
CA SER A 62 13.45 6.18 -23.26
C SER A 62 12.89 5.31 -22.13
N MET A 63 12.25 5.90 -21.12
CA MET A 63 11.65 5.20 -19.97
C MET A 63 10.18 4.85 -20.21
N SER A 64 9.45 5.67 -20.98
CA SER A 64 8.02 5.51 -21.26
C SER A 64 7.62 4.15 -21.88
N PRO A 65 8.39 3.55 -22.81
CA PRO A 65 8.08 2.21 -23.32
C PRO A 65 8.07 1.12 -22.24
N GLY A 66 9.00 1.20 -21.27
CA GLY A 66 9.01 0.28 -20.13
C GLY A 66 7.78 0.48 -19.25
N ALA A 67 7.43 1.73 -18.94
CA ALA A 67 6.23 2.05 -18.18
C ALA A 67 4.94 1.56 -18.88
N TYR A 68 4.87 1.65 -20.21
CA TYR A 68 3.75 1.10 -20.99
C TYR A 68 3.68 -0.43 -20.88
N ASN A 69 4.81 -1.12 -21.04
CA ASN A 69 4.87 -2.57 -20.92
C ASN A 69 4.42 -3.04 -19.53
N HIS A 70 4.89 -2.37 -18.47
CA HIS A 70 4.50 -2.69 -17.10
C HIS A 70 3.00 -2.50 -16.85
N SER A 71 2.45 -1.41 -17.38
CA SER A 71 1.01 -1.17 -17.34
C SER A 71 0.23 -2.30 -18.01
N CYS A 72 0.66 -2.77 -19.18
CA CYS A 72 0.02 -3.93 -19.82
C CYS A 72 0.22 -5.24 -19.05
N TYR A 73 1.37 -5.42 -18.40
CA TYR A 73 1.63 -6.56 -17.54
C TYR A 73 0.63 -6.65 -16.38
N MET A 74 0.34 -5.52 -15.71
CA MET A 74 -0.62 -5.49 -14.60
C MET A 74 -2.06 -5.87 -15.02
N LEU A 75 -2.43 -5.61 -16.28
CA LEU A 75 -3.74 -6.02 -16.81
C LEU A 75 -3.88 -7.55 -16.89
N LEU A 76 -2.75 -8.27 -17.00
CA LEU A 76 -2.70 -9.73 -17.10
C LEU A 76 -2.42 -10.41 -15.75
N ASN A 77 -1.70 -9.74 -14.85
CA ASN A 77 -1.10 -10.36 -13.66
C ASN A 77 -1.49 -9.71 -12.32
N ASP A 78 -2.49 -8.84 -12.30
CA ASP A 78 -2.89 -8.00 -11.15
C ASP A 78 -1.88 -6.88 -10.83
N ILE A 79 -2.24 -5.98 -9.92
CA ILE A 79 -1.40 -4.85 -9.52
C ILE A 79 -0.15 -5.32 -8.77
N ALA A 80 1.02 -4.93 -9.24
CA ALA A 80 2.31 -5.18 -8.62
C ALA A 80 3.33 -4.12 -9.07
N HIS A 81 4.43 -3.98 -8.33
CA HIS A 81 5.61 -3.24 -8.81
C HIS A 81 6.58 -4.15 -9.56
N ASP A 82 6.69 -5.41 -9.13
CA ASP A 82 7.59 -6.40 -9.73
C ASP A 82 6.88 -7.19 -10.84
N GLU A 83 7.61 -7.50 -11.90
CA GLU A 83 7.19 -8.49 -12.87
C GLU A 83 7.86 -9.84 -12.61
N VAL A 84 7.13 -10.93 -12.87
CA VAL A 84 7.66 -12.28 -12.72
C VAL A 84 8.23 -12.75 -14.06
N PRO A 85 9.53 -13.06 -14.17
CA PRO A 85 10.10 -13.59 -15.40
C PRO A 85 9.35 -14.83 -15.92
N GLY A 86 8.95 -14.78 -17.19
CA GLY A 86 8.19 -15.84 -17.85
C GLY A 86 6.67 -15.75 -17.69
N ALA A 87 6.14 -14.83 -16.87
CA ALA A 87 4.71 -14.55 -16.83
C ALA A 87 4.23 -13.82 -18.11
N PRO A 88 2.94 -13.96 -18.49
CA PRO A 88 2.40 -13.28 -19.66
C PRO A 88 2.64 -11.76 -19.61
N GLY A 89 3.16 -11.19 -20.69
CA GLY A 89 3.45 -9.76 -20.79
C GLY A 89 4.76 -9.31 -20.14
N TYR A 90 5.54 -10.22 -19.53
CA TYR A 90 6.82 -9.87 -18.90
C TYR A 90 7.78 -9.19 -19.90
N THR A 91 8.38 -8.08 -19.47
CA THR A 91 9.54 -7.47 -20.14
C THR A 91 10.53 -6.94 -19.11
N ALA A 92 11.83 -7.09 -19.34
CA ALA A 92 12.84 -6.53 -18.42
C ALA A 92 12.73 -4.99 -18.26
N ALA A 93 12.30 -4.29 -19.31
CA ALA A 93 12.06 -2.86 -19.27
C ALA A 93 10.81 -2.49 -18.45
N GLY A 94 9.77 -3.31 -18.50
CA GLY A 94 8.56 -3.16 -17.68
C GLY A 94 8.83 -3.42 -16.21
N ASP A 95 9.51 -4.53 -15.90
CA ASP A 95 9.96 -4.85 -14.55
C ASP A 95 10.79 -3.72 -13.93
N THR A 96 11.72 -3.17 -14.73
CA THR A 96 12.49 -1.99 -14.32
C THR A 96 11.59 -0.78 -14.06
N ALA A 97 10.61 -0.50 -14.92
CA ALA A 97 9.74 0.67 -14.76
C ALA A 97 8.81 0.55 -13.54
N GLY A 98 8.22 -0.62 -13.31
CA GLY A 98 7.36 -0.90 -12.15
C GLY A 98 8.09 -0.75 -10.81
N ASN A 99 9.29 -1.33 -10.72
CA ASN A 99 10.19 -1.19 -9.57
C ASN A 99 10.61 0.25 -9.25
N ASN A 100 10.56 1.13 -10.26
CA ASN A 100 11.00 2.52 -10.16
C ASN A 100 9.87 3.53 -10.23
N GLY A 101 8.61 3.08 -10.18
CA GLY A 101 7.48 3.93 -10.48
C GLY A 101 6.30 3.80 -9.53
N ASN A 102 5.45 4.80 -9.59
CA ASN A 102 4.08 4.68 -9.10
C ASN A 102 3.30 3.79 -10.07
N VAL A 103 2.49 2.87 -9.55
CA VAL A 103 1.67 1.95 -10.35
C VAL A 103 0.21 2.05 -9.94
N ALA A 104 -0.70 1.88 -10.89
CA ALA A 104 -2.13 1.85 -10.62
C ALA A 104 -2.88 1.11 -11.72
N VAL A 105 -4.06 0.59 -11.37
CA VAL A 105 -4.99 -0.07 -12.28
C VAL A 105 -6.41 0.40 -12.02
N SER A 106 -7.26 0.28 -13.03
CA SER A 106 -8.68 0.63 -12.96
C SER A 106 -9.52 -0.38 -13.73
N SER A 107 -10.67 -0.73 -13.16
CA SER A 107 -11.73 -1.49 -13.84
C SER A 107 -12.65 -0.59 -14.65
N ALA A 108 -12.53 0.74 -14.53
CA ALA A 108 -13.27 1.68 -15.37
C ALA A 108 -12.58 1.84 -16.73
N THR A 109 -13.36 1.79 -17.81
CA THR A 109 -12.88 2.06 -19.18
C THR A 109 -12.79 3.55 -19.51
N SER A 110 -13.25 4.42 -18.60
CA SER A 110 -13.27 5.88 -18.77
C SER A 110 -12.15 6.60 -18.02
N VAL A 111 -11.22 5.87 -17.41
CA VAL A 111 -10.12 6.48 -16.64
C VAL A 111 -9.16 7.19 -17.60
N THR A 112 -8.72 8.39 -17.22
CA THR A 112 -7.80 9.18 -18.04
C THR A 112 -6.39 9.12 -17.49
N GLN A 113 -5.42 9.60 -18.27
CA GLN A 113 -4.06 9.83 -17.82
C GLN A 113 -4.00 10.71 -16.56
N ARG A 114 -4.75 11.82 -16.58
CA ARG A 114 -4.94 12.72 -15.43
C ARG A 114 -5.47 11.97 -14.21
N SER A 115 -6.47 11.09 -14.39
CA SER A 115 -7.06 10.32 -13.29
C SER A 115 -6.03 9.47 -12.54
N PHE A 116 -5.07 8.85 -13.24
CA PHE A 116 -4.00 8.10 -12.56
C PHE A 116 -3.04 8.99 -11.79
N VAL A 117 -2.67 10.14 -12.35
CA VAL A 117 -1.80 11.10 -11.67
C VAL A 117 -2.50 11.65 -10.41
N GLU A 118 -3.79 11.99 -10.50
CA GLU A 118 -4.56 12.45 -9.34
C GLU A 118 -4.73 11.35 -8.29
N LEU A 119 -4.94 10.09 -8.70
CA LEU A 119 -4.97 8.95 -7.78
C LEU A 119 -3.69 8.90 -6.94
N TRP A 120 -2.52 8.97 -7.60
CA TRP A 120 -1.23 9.01 -6.92
C TRP A 120 -1.04 10.25 -6.05
N MET A 121 -1.62 11.40 -6.40
CA MET A 121 -1.58 12.59 -5.55
C MET A 121 -2.50 12.49 -4.33
N THR A 122 -3.58 11.68 -4.38
CA THR A 122 -4.40 11.38 -3.20
C THR A 122 -3.77 10.34 -2.26
N GLY A 123 -2.78 9.58 -2.74
CA GLY A 123 -1.99 8.62 -1.95
C GLY A 123 -0.67 9.25 -1.48
N PRO A 124 -0.47 9.49 -0.18
CA PRO A 124 0.68 10.26 0.31
C PRO A 124 2.04 9.64 -0.06
N PHE A 125 2.17 8.32 -0.08
CA PHE A 125 3.46 7.67 -0.39
C PHE A 125 3.83 7.81 -1.88
N HIS A 126 2.85 7.69 -2.79
CA HIS A 126 3.02 7.96 -4.21
C HIS A 126 3.28 9.46 -4.47
N ALA A 127 2.53 10.34 -3.81
CA ALA A 127 2.65 11.78 -3.93
C ALA A 127 4.04 12.28 -3.51
N ILE A 128 4.58 11.81 -2.39
CA ILE A 128 5.93 12.19 -1.91
C ILE A 128 6.98 11.95 -3.00
N GLY A 129 6.93 10.80 -3.67
CA GLY A 129 7.87 10.48 -4.75
C GLY A 129 7.78 11.47 -5.92
N MET A 130 6.55 11.84 -6.31
CA MET A 130 6.29 12.83 -7.36
C MET A 130 6.66 14.25 -6.97
N LEU A 131 6.69 14.57 -5.68
CA LEU A 131 7.01 15.91 -5.15
C LEU A 131 8.49 16.08 -4.79
N ARG A 132 9.33 15.06 -5.03
CA ARG A 132 10.77 15.16 -4.75
C ARG A 132 11.40 16.34 -5.50
N PRO A 133 12.16 17.22 -4.81
CA PRO A 133 12.74 18.42 -5.40
C PRO A 133 13.85 18.10 -6.42
N ASN A 134 14.50 16.94 -6.27
CA ASN A 134 15.57 16.50 -7.18
C ASN A 134 15.04 15.62 -8.32
N LEU A 135 13.74 15.36 -8.43
CA LEU A 135 13.17 14.69 -9.60
C LEU A 135 13.26 15.61 -10.81
N GLN A 136 13.89 15.14 -11.89
CA GLN A 136 14.13 15.94 -13.09
C GLN A 136 13.43 15.37 -14.31
N ARG A 137 13.37 14.03 -14.41
CA ARG A 137 12.72 13.34 -15.51
C ARG A 137 11.84 12.20 -15.03
N VAL A 138 10.86 11.84 -15.83
CA VAL A 138 9.91 10.76 -15.55
C VAL A 138 9.56 10.02 -16.83
N GLY A 139 9.24 8.73 -16.74
CA GLY A 139 8.67 7.95 -17.84
C GLY A 139 7.24 7.57 -17.52
N TYR A 140 6.34 7.67 -18.50
CA TYR A 140 4.94 7.33 -18.29
C TYR A 140 4.44 6.36 -19.36
N GLY A 141 3.59 5.43 -18.96
CA GLY A 141 2.87 4.60 -19.92
C GLY A 141 1.55 4.12 -19.35
N GLN A 142 0.49 4.30 -20.13
CA GLN A 142 -0.84 3.78 -19.86
C GLN A 142 -1.18 2.68 -20.86
N CYS A 143 -1.69 1.56 -20.37
CA CYS A 143 -2.18 0.46 -21.19
C CYS A 143 -3.68 0.29 -20.97
N GLU A 144 -4.44 0.16 -22.05
CA GLU A 144 -5.89 0.02 -22.02
C GLU A 144 -6.33 -1.24 -22.77
N ASN A 145 -7.20 -2.02 -22.13
CA ASN A 145 -7.84 -3.18 -22.73
C ASN A 145 -9.22 -3.38 -22.12
N ALA A 146 -10.25 -2.86 -22.77
CA ALA A 146 -11.64 -3.01 -22.32
C ALA A 146 -12.15 -4.47 -22.30
N SER A 147 -11.42 -5.40 -22.92
CA SER A 147 -11.75 -6.84 -22.92
C SER A 147 -10.99 -7.64 -21.86
N ALA A 148 -10.07 -7.02 -21.12
CA ALA A 148 -9.37 -7.69 -20.03
C ALA A 148 -10.34 -8.03 -18.89
N ALA A 149 -10.15 -9.17 -18.24
CA ALA A 149 -11.16 -9.74 -17.34
C ALA A 149 -11.40 -8.95 -16.04
N ARG A 150 -10.46 -8.08 -15.64
CA ARG A 150 -10.46 -7.44 -14.32
C ARG A 150 -10.08 -5.97 -14.37
N TRP A 151 -8.91 -5.68 -14.92
CA TRP A 151 -8.39 -4.32 -15.07
C TRP A 151 -8.50 -3.93 -16.52
N HIS A 152 -9.22 -2.85 -16.80
CA HIS A 152 -9.40 -2.36 -18.17
C HIS A 152 -8.38 -1.29 -18.54
N SER A 153 -7.71 -0.70 -17.55
CA SER A 153 -6.66 0.28 -17.75
C SER A 153 -5.64 0.20 -16.62
N GLY A 154 -4.37 0.44 -16.95
CA GLY A 154 -3.25 0.44 -16.01
C GLY A 154 -2.28 1.54 -16.39
N ALA A 155 -1.63 2.13 -15.39
CA ALA A 155 -0.63 3.17 -15.60
C ALA A 155 0.57 2.98 -14.69
N THR A 156 1.73 3.35 -15.22
CA THR A 156 3.02 3.34 -14.53
C THR A 156 3.67 4.69 -14.77
N LEU A 157 4.14 5.33 -13.70
CA LEU A 157 4.92 6.56 -13.75
C LEU A 157 6.25 6.32 -13.06
N ASP A 158 7.31 6.16 -13.83
CA ASP A 158 8.66 5.98 -13.32
C ASP A 158 9.21 7.31 -12.81
N ILE A 159 9.41 7.36 -11.49
CA ILE A 159 9.79 8.56 -10.74
C ILE A 159 11.10 8.37 -9.96
N LEU A 160 11.76 7.23 -10.08
CA LEU A 160 13.01 6.96 -9.36
C LEU A 160 14.23 7.09 -10.28
N ARG A 161 14.18 6.64 -11.54
CA ARG A 161 15.35 6.67 -12.43
C ARG A 161 15.74 8.07 -12.89
N GLY A 162 14.80 9.01 -12.91
CA GLY A 162 15.06 10.41 -13.27
C GLY A 162 15.39 11.34 -12.10
N LEU A 163 15.73 10.78 -10.93
CA LEU A 163 16.22 11.55 -9.80
C LEU A 163 17.65 12.07 -10.05
N GLY A 164 17.83 13.38 -9.92
CA GLY A 164 19.12 14.02 -9.86
C GLY A 164 19.76 13.96 -8.47
N GLN A 165 20.85 14.71 -8.29
CA GLN A 165 21.55 14.82 -7.02
C GLN A 165 20.64 15.37 -5.91
N ARG A 166 20.60 14.68 -4.76
CA ARG A 166 19.87 15.17 -3.59
C ARG A 166 20.47 16.48 -3.10
N ARG A 167 19.61 17.42 -2.74
CA ARG A 167 19.99 18.70 -2.13
C ARG A 167 19.24 18.85 -0.82
N SER A 168 19.91 19.41 0.19
CA SER A 168 19.23 19.82 1.42
C SER A 168 18.19 20.88 1.10
N LEU A 169 16.99 20.72 1.66
CA LEU A 169 15.94 21.72 1.54
C LEU A 169 16.31 22.93 2.42
N SER A 170 16.08 24.14 1.91
CA SER A 170 16.18 25.38 2.70
C SER A 170 14.84 25.76 3.35
N ALA A 171 13.73 25.25 2.82
CA ALA A 171 12.37 25.46 3.30
C ALA A 171 11.54 24.17 3.12
N PRO A 172 10.44 24.00 3.88
CA PRO A 172 9.55 22.86 3.70
C PRO A 172 8.90 22.84 2.31
N ILE A 173 8.69 21.65 1.76
CA ILE A 173 7.78 21.42 0.61
C ILE A 173 6.44 20.99 1.18
N LEU A 174 5.37 21.66 0.76
CA LEU A 174 4.02 21.49 1.32
C LEU A 174 3.05 21.07 0.22
N PHE A 175 2.16 20.14 0.52
CA PHE A 175 1.08 19.76 -0.37
C PHE A 175 -0.24 19.55 0.38
N PRO A 176 -1.35 20.17 -0.04
CA PRO A 176 -1.39 21.33 -0.93
C PRO A 176 -0.51 22.48 -0.41
N GLY A 177 0.09 23.23 -1.34
CA GLY A 177 1.05 24.29 -1.00
C GLY A 177 0.42 25.50 -0.33
N ASN A 178 1.25 26.32 0.33
CA ASN A 178 0.79 27.51 1.04
C ASN A 178 0.15 28.55 0.09
N GLY A 179 -1.12 28.88 0.30
CA GLY A 179 -1.89 29.81 -0.52
C GLY A 179 -2.51 29.19 -1.78
N THR A 180 -2.34 27.89 -2.01
CA THR A 180 -2.80 27.23 -3.24
C THR A 180 -4.26 26.79 -3.19
N VAL A 181 -4.83 26.52 -4.37
CA VAL A 181 -6.18 25.98 -4.53
C VAL A 181 -6.06 24.55 -5.06
N THR A 182 -6.62 23.57 -4.35
CA THR A 182 -6.64 22.16 -4.77
C THR A 182 -8.03 21.74 -5.25
N ASN A 183 -8.05 20.87 -6.26
CA ASN A 183 -9.25 20.20 -6.76
C ASN A 183 -9.47 18.80 -6.16
N LEU A 184 -8.59 18.35 -5.26
CA LEU A 184 -8.68 17.05 -4.60
C LEU A 184 -9.29 17.21 -3.20
N THR A 185 -10.07 16.22 -2.76
CA THR A 185 -10.85 16.32 -1.52
C THR A 185 -10.62 15.17 -0.55
N LYS A 186 -10.20 14.00 -1.02
CA LYS A 186 -10.12 12.79 -0.20
C LYS A 186 -8.98 11.85 -0.59
N PHE A 187 -8.60 11.01 0.36
CA PHE A 187 -7.83 9.81 0.09
C PHE A 187 -8.68 8.81 -0.70
N ILE A 188 -8.11 8.23 -1.76
CA ILE A 188 -8.80 7.25 -2.61
C ILE A 188 -8.30 5.83 -2.32
N ALA A 189 -7.04 5.55 -2.62
CA ALA A 189 -6.43 4.24 -2.40
C ALA A 189 -4.90 4.33 -2.40
N GLU A 190 -4.26 3.52 -1.56
CA GLU A 190 -2.80 3.36 -1.54
C GLU A 190 -2.42 2.08 -0.78
N SER A 191 -1.31 1.48 -1.17
CA SER A 191 -0.62 0.44 -0.40
C SER A 191 0.83 0.87 -0.17
N PRO A 192 1.35 0.81 1.08
CA PRO A 192 0.64 0.45 2.32
C PRO A 192 -0.44 1.49 2.70
N ASN A 193 -1.46 1.09 3.45
CA ASN A 193 -2.65 1.91 3.67
C ASN A 193 -2.49 2.92 4.83
N PRO A 194 -2.49 4.25 4.60
CA PRO A 194 -2.33 5.26 5.64
C PRO A 194 -3.53 5.38 6.58
N VAL A 195 -4.75 5.10 6.11
CA VAL A 195 -5.97 5.10 6.95
C VAL A 195 -5.91 3.98 7.99
N GLN A 196 -5.41 2.82 7.60
CA GLN A 196 -5.19 1.71 8.54
C GLN A 196 -4.11 2.06 9.57
N MET A 197 -3.03 2.75 9.16
CA MET A 197 -1.99 3.22 10.09
C MET A 197 -2.54 4.22 11.12
N CYS A 198 -3.58 4.96 10.77
CA CYS A 198 -4.31 5.84 11.70
C CYS A 198 -5.28 5.11 12.62
N GLY A 199 -5.44 3.80 12.49
CA GLY A 199 -6.39 3.01 13.29
C GLY A 199 -7.85 3.25 12.91
N TRP A 200 -8.13 3.84 11.74
CA TRP A 200 -9.47 4.24 11.32
C TRP A 200 -10.24 3.18 10.51
N GLY A 201 -9.70 1.97 10.37
CA GLY A 201 -10.35 0.88 9.63
C GLY A 201 -10.46 1.16 8.12
N THR A 202 -11.63 0.89 7.52
CA THR A 202 -11.89 1.10 6.08
C THR A 202 -12.65 2.38 5.75
N THR A 203 -13.03 3.16 6.77
CA THR A 203 -13.67 4.46 6.53
C THR A 203 -12.69 5.39 5.82
N GLY A 204 -13.08 5.94 4.67
CA GLY A 204 -12.23 6.86 3.89
C GLY A 204 -11.76 8.07 4.72
N ALA A 205 -10.74 8.76 4.22
CA ALA A 205 -10.14 9.92 4.86
C ALA A 205 -10.18 11.14 3.93
N GLY A 206 -9.96 12.33 4.48
CA GLY A 206 -9.73 13.54 3.68
C GLY A 206 -8.44 13.49 2.88
N LEU A 207 -8.25 14.49 2.02
CA LEU A 207 -7.02 14.62 1.23
C LEU A 207 -5.82 14.66 2.18
N PRO A 208 -4.86 13.73 2.03
CA PRO A 208 -3.66 13.73 2.85
C PRO A 208 -2.84 15.00 2.61
N VAL A 209 -2.48 15.66 3.70
CA VAL A 209 -1.65 16.87 3.67
C VAL A 209 -0.21 16.48 3.98
N ILE A 210 0.75 16.91 3.16
CA ILE A 210 2.14 16.47 3.21
C ILE A 210 3.04 17.67 3.55
N ALA A 211 3.98 17.46 4.47
CA ALA A 211 5.06 18.38 4.76
C ALA A 211 6.41 17.65 4.72
N MET A 212 7.22 17.90 3.68
CA MET A 212 8.60 17.44 3.58
C MET A 212 9.53 18.50 4.15
N MET A 213 10.22 18.18 5.24
CA MET A 213 10.88 19.15 6.09
C MET A 213 12.40 19.22 5.80
N PRO A 214 13.04 20.39 5.99
CA PRO A 214 14.50 20.53 5.87
C PRO A 214 15.28 19.59 6.78
N GLU A 215 14.78 19.41 7.99
CA GLU A 215 15.31 18.50 8.99
C GLU A 215 14.55 17.18 9.05
N GLY A 216 15.27 16.12 9.42
CA GLY A 216 14.65 14.87 9.83
C GLY A 216 14.00 15.00 11.21
N PHE A 217 13.07 14.11 11.52
CA PHE A 217 12.35 14.13 12.79
C PHE A 217 13.08 13.35 13.87
N SER A 218 13.35 14.01 15.01
CA SER A 218 13.90 13.38 16.22
C SER A 218 12.85 12.60 17.01
N ALA A 219 11.57 13.00 16.89
CA ALA A 219 10.40 12.37 17.50
C ALA A 219 9.18 12.49 16.57
N ASN A 220 8.04 11.89 16.92
CA ASN A 220 6.80 12.09 16.16
C ASN A 220 6.41 13.58 16.14
N PRO A 221 6.14 14.17 14.96
CA PRO A 221 5.60 15.52 14.87
C PRO A 221 4.15 15.54 15.37
N THR A 222 3.70 16.72 15.79
CA THR A 222 2.28 17.00 16.05
C THR A 222 1.72 17.83 14.91
N ALA A 223 0.42 17.72 14.66
CA ALA A 223 -0.25 18.55 13.68
C ALA A 223 -1.67 18.90 14.13
N SER A 224 -2.18 19.99 13.55
CA SER A 224 -3.58 20.39 13.69
C SER A 224 -4.08 20.93 12.35
N MET A 225 -5.36 20.70 12.06
CA MET A 225 -6.01 21.20 10.87
C MET A 225 -7.36 21.82 11.25
N THR A 226 -7.66 22.99 10.72
CA THR A 226 -8.95 23.67 10.87
C THR A 226 -9.49 23.97 9.49
N GLY A 227 -10.71 23.52 9.21
CA GLY A 227 -11.42 23.80 7.98
C GLY A 227 -12.53 24.85 8.15
N PRO A 228 -13.35 25.05 7.11
CA PRO A 228 -14.44 26.04 7.11
C PRO A 228 -15.49 25.83 8.21
N SER A 229 -15.66 24.58 8.66
CA SER A 229 -16.61 24.21 9.72
C SER A 229 -15.97 24.05 11.10
N GLY A 230 -14.69 24.42 11.26
CA GLY A 230 -13.96 24.30 12.51
C GLY A 230 -12.85 23.23 12.50
N PRO A 231 -12.32 22.86 13.68
CA PRO A 231 -11.24 21.89 13.81
C PRO A 231 -11.62 20.51 13.26
N ILE A 232 -10.65 19.85 12.63
CA ILE A 232 -10.82 18.52 12.02
C ILE A 232 -9.97 17.52 12.80
N GLU A 233 -10.55 16.35 13.10
CA GLU A 233 -9.77 15.24 13.65
C GLU A 233 -8.70 14.83 12.65
N THR A 234 -7.45 14.77 13.11
CA THR A 234 -6.30 14.41 12.30
C THR A 234 -5.48 13.29 12.92
N CYS A 235 -4.82 12.53 12.05
CA CYS A 235 -3.81 11.56 12.40
C CYS A 235 -2.51 11.98 11.68
N VAL A 236 -1.38 11.91 12.38
CA VAL A 236 -0.08 12.29 11.81
C VAL A 236 0.78 11.06 11.64
N LEU A 237 1.25 10.82 10.42
CA LEU A 237 2.17 9.74 10.08
C LEU A 237 3.57 10.30 9.87
N SER A 238 4.56 9.61 10.44
CA SER A 238 5.98 9.90 10.29
C SER A 238 6.78 8.61 10.32
N ARG A 239 8.10 8.70 10.13
CA ARG A 239 9.00 7.55 10.29
C ARG A 239 8.94 6.85 11.66
N HIS A 240 8.42 7.51 12.69
CA HIS A 240 8.42 6.99 14.07
C HIS A 240 7.19 6.17 14.44
N ASN A 241 6.12 6.25 13.64
CA ASN A 241 4.87 5.50 13.87
C ASN A 241 4.39 4.73 12.63
N THR A 242 5.27 4.54 11.65
CA THR A 242 5.04 3.72 10.46
C THR A 242 6.10 2.61 10.37
N THR A 243 5.87 1.63 9.50
CA THR A 243 6.79 0.49 9.27
C THR A 243 6.95 0.22 7.76
N GLY A 244 7.93 -0.60 7.39
CA GLY A 244 8.15 -1.05 6.02
C GLY A 244 8.41 0.08 5.02
N SER A 245 7.80 0.00 3.84
CA SER A 245 7.99 0.98 2.76
C SER A 245 7.50 2.38 3.14
N ALA A 246 6.39 2.49 3.89
CA ALA A 246 5.91 3.79 4.39
C ALA A 246 6.96 4.47 5.27
N GLN A 247 7.54 3.74 6.24
CA GLN A 247 8.61 4.28 7.08
C GLN A 247 9.82 4.71 6.25
N SER A 248 10.20 3.91 5.26
CA SER A 248 11.36 4.17 4.40
C SER A 248 11.17 5.43 3.56
N ILE A 249 9.96 5.64 3.02
CA ILE A 249 9.60 6.84 2.24
C ILE A 249 9.59 8.07 3.15
N LEU A 250 8.86 8.01 4.28
CA LEU A 250 8.74 9.15 5.20
C LEU A 250 10.10 9.54 5.81
N GLN A 251 10.97 8.56 6.10
CA GLN A 251 12.33 8.82 6.55
C GLN A 251 13.21 9.38 5.43
N GLY A 252 13.13 8.81 4.22
CA GLY A 252 14.00 9.15 3.10
C GLY A 252 13.80 10.58 2.59
N ASP A 253 12.61 11.14 2.81
CA ASP A 253 12.17 12.45 2.33
C ASP A 253 11.81 13.44 3.46
N ASN A 254 12.15 13.11 4.73
CA ASN A 254 11.81 13.91 5.91
C ASN A 254 10.34 14.34 5.96
N ALA A 255 9.42 13.43 5.61
CA ALA A 255 8.03 13.75 5.37
C ALA A 255 7.14 13.41 6.57
N ALA A 256 6.27 14.36 6.92
CA ALA A 256 5.11 14.13 7.78
C ALA A 256 3.84 14.18 6.92
N VAL A 257 2.91 13.26 7.19
CA VAL A 257 1.61 13.22 6.52
C VAL A 257 0.52 13.44 7.56
N VAL A 258 -0.29 14.47 7.36
CA VAL A 258 -1.47 14.78 8.16
C VAL A 258 -2.69 14.26 7.44
N MET A 259 -3.26 13.18 7.96
CA MET A 259 -4.49 12.56 7.46
C MET A 259 -5.69 13.25 8.13
N PRO A 260 -6.62 13.87 7.38
CA PRO A 260 -7.89 14.37 7.93
C PRO A 260 -8.90 13.22 8.03
N ARG A 261 -9.72 13.19 9.09
CA ARG A 261 -10.69 12.10 9.32
C ARG A 261 -11.77 11.99 8.25
N SER A 262 -12.14 13.11 7.63
CA SER A 262 -13.26 13.22 6.71
C SER A 262 -12.84 13.90 5.39
N PRO A 263 -13.50 13.58 4.25
CA PRO A 263 -13.37 14.32 3.00
C PRO A 263 -13.45 15.83 3.21
N LEU A 264 -12.56 16.55 2.53
CA LEU A 264 -12.52 18.01 2.61
C LEU A 264 -13.67 18.60 1.80
N THR A 265 -14.38 19.57 2.38
CA THR A 265 -15.36 20.39 1.69
C THR A 265 -14.73 21.68 1.16
N ALA A 266 -15.39 22.35 0.22
CA ALA A 266 -14.94 23.61 -0.34
C ALA A 266 -14.71 24.69 0.73
N GLY A 267 -13.61 25.44 0.59
CA GLY A 267 -13.24 26.54 1.48
C GLY A 267 -11.80 26.48 1.95
N VAL A 268 -11.45 27.36 2.89
CA VAL A 268 -10.09 27.56 3.37
C VAL A 268 -9.77 26.63 4.54
N TYR A 269 -8.60 26.00 4.47
CA TYR A 269 -8.03 25.18 5.54
C TYR A 269 -6.75 25.81 6.04
N THR A 270 -6.54 25.75 7.35
CA THR A 270 -5.26 26.07 7.99
C THR A 270 -4.66 24.82 8.60
N VAL A 271 -3.35 24.64 8.42
CA VAL A 271 -2.60 23.47 8.88
C VAL A 271 -1.39 23.96 9.67
N SER A 272 -1.12 23.28 10.77
CA SER A 272 0.11 23.41 11.54
C SER A 272 0.79 22.06 11.63
N VAL A 273 2.09 21.98 11.36
CA VAL A 273 2.94 20.82 11.66
C VAL A 273 4.09 21.29 12.53
N THR A 274 4.22 20.69 13.71
CA THR A 274 5.23 21.06 14.70
C THR A 274 6.17 19.88 14.95
N THR A 275 7.47 20.13 14.77
CA THR A 275 8.57 19.24 15.09
C THR A 275 9.31 19.75 16.34
N SER A 276 10.34 19.03 16.80
CA SER A 276 11.22 19.54 17.85
C SER A 276 12.03 20.78 17.43
N ALA A 277 12.18 21.00 16.12
CA ALA A 277 13.01 22.07 15.57
C ALA A 277 12.19 23.32 15.23
N ARG A 278 11.00 23.15 14.65
CA ARG A 278 10.18 24.28 14.18
C ARG A 278 8.69 23.95 14.18
N SER A 279 7.86 24.99 14.10
CA SER A 279 6.45 24.91 13.73
C SER A 279 6.24 25.57 12.38
N VAL A 280 5.60 24.85 11.45
CA VAL A 280 5.26 25.33 10.11
C VAL A 280 3.75 25.47 10.03
N ASN A 281 3.29 26.68 9.70
CA ASN A 281 1.87 26.99 9.56
C ASN A 281 1.62 27.48 8.13
N TRP A 282 0.55 26.98 7.51
CA TRP A 282 0.15 27.41 6.17
C TRP A 282 -1.36 27.23 5.97
N SER A 283 -1.85 27.76 4.86
CA SER A 283 -3.23 27.55 4.43
C SER A 283 -3.31 27.10 2.98
N PHE A 284 -4.42 26.48 2.62
CA PHE A 284 -4.80 26.20 1.24
C PHE A 284 -6.33 26.26 1.11
N THR A 285 -6.81 26.31 -0.12
CA THR A 285 -8.25 26.34 -0.43
C THR A 285 -8.65 25.09 -1.19
N VAL A 286 -9.79 24.51 -0.86
CA VAL A 286 -10.45 23.48 -1.68
C VAL A 286 -11.45 24.17 -2.60
N ASP A 287 -11.31 23.94 -3.90
CA ASP A 287 -12.16 24.54 -4.94
C ASP A 287 -13.65 24.13 -4.76
N PRO A 288 -14.62 25.05 -4.91
CA PRO A 288 -16.06 24.70 -4.92
C PRO A 288 -16.47 23.66 -5.96
N SER A 289 -15.73 23.57 -7.07
CA SER A 289 -15.88 22.60 -8.15
C SER A 289 -14.97 21.38 -8.00
N ALA A 290 -14.25 21.27 -6.87
CA ALA A 290 -13.39 20.13 -6.59
C ALA A 290 -14.18 18.83 -6.73
N SER A 291 -13.73 18.01 -7.67
CA SER A 291 -14.20 16.66 -7.87
C SER A 291 -12.96 15.83 -8.09
N ASP A 292 -12.75 14.83 -7.23
CA ASP A 292 -11.65 13.89 -7.46
C ASP A 292 -11.91 13.22 -8.81
N SER A 293 -10.99 13.35 -9.76
CA SER A 293 -11.19 12.80 -11.13
C SER A 293 -11.17 11.26 -11.17
N VAL A 294 -11.04 10.63 -10.00
CA VAL A 294 -10.98 9.21 -9.77
C VAL A 294 -11.99 8.85 -8.69
N ALA A 295 -12.97 8.01 -9.04
CA ALA A 295 -13.65 7.20 -8.03
C ALA A 295 -12.65 6.16 -7.52
N ALA A 296 -12.75 5.76 -6.24
CA ALA A 296 -12.04 4.57 -5.78
C ALA A 296 -12.30 3.46 -6.79
N ALA A 297 -11.24 2.80 -7.27
CA ALA A 297 -11.42 1.56 -7.98
C ALA A 297 -12.35 0.73 -7.09
N GLY A 298 -13.54 0.40 -7.60
CA GLY A 298 -14.40 -0.53 -6.88
C GLY A 298 -13.55 -1.73 -6.48
N PRO A 299 -13.80 -2.35 -5.31
CA PRO A 299 -13.09 -3.58 -4.98
C PRO A 299 -13.06 -4.43 -6.25
N PRO A 300 -11.87 -4.92 -6.66
CA PRO A 300 -11.78 -5.69 -7.88
C PRO A 300 -12.95 -6.67 -7.89
N PRO A 301 -13.72 -6.81 -8.99
CA PRO A 301 -14.75 -7.83 -9.03
C PRO A 301 -14.09 -9.09 -8.49
N ALA A 302 -14.66 -9.61 -7.39
CA ALA A 302 -14.06 -10.71 -6.65
C ALA A 302 -13.59 -11.72 -7.68
N ALA A 303 -12.29 -12.06 -7.66
CA ALA A 303 -11.63 -12.82 -8.72
C ALA A 303 -12.63 -13.84 -9.26
N GLY A 304 -13.15 -13.55 -10.47
CA GLY A 304 -14.15 -14.42 -11.06
C GLY A 304 -13.54 -15.82 -11.07
N PRO A 305 -14.23 -16.85 -10.57
CA PRO A 305 -13.64 -18.18 -10.50
C PRO A 305 -13.14 -18.54 -11.90
N THR A 306 -11.83 -18.71 -12.06
CA THR A 306 -11.20 -19.06 -13.34
C THR A 306 -11.38 -20.54 -13.68
N SER A 307 -12.35 -21.20 -13.06
CA SER A 307 -12.84 -22.51 -13.46
C SER A 307 -14.34 -22.55 -13.19
N GLY A 308 -15.08 -23.33 -13.99
CA GLY A 308 -16.50 -23.62 -13.75
C GLY A 308 -16.80 -23.97 -12.29
N PRO A 309 -18.07 -23.89 -11.88
CA PRO A 309 -18.43 -23.78 -10.48
C PRO A 309 -18.00 -25.03 -9.70
N ASN A 310 -16.86 -24.96 -8.98
CA ASN A 310 -16.42 -26.01 -8.06
C ASN A 310 -17.19 -25.86 -6.75
N GLY A 311 -18.03 -26.83 -6.40
CA GLY A 311 -18.77 -26.79 -5.15
C GLY A 311 -17.87 -27.19 -4.00
N TRP A 312 -18.31 -26.93 -2.78
CA TRP A 312 -17.66 -27.39 -1.57
C TRP A 312 -18.32 -28.67 -1.08
N GLU A 313 -17.55 -29.58 -0.51
CA GLU A 313 -18.06 -30.78 0.15
C GLU A 313 -17.30 -31.00 1.48
N PRO A 314 -18.01 -31.13 2.61
CA PRO A 314 -17.38 -31.45 3.88
C PRO A 314 -16.85 -32.89 3.85
N ILE A 315 -15.73 -33.11 4.54
CA ILE A 315 -15.29 -34.44 4.92
C ILE A 315 -15.21 -34.53 6.44
N PRO A 316 -15.30 -35.74 7.04
CA PRO A 316 -14.93 -35.91 8.43
C PRO A 316 -13.54 -35.31 8.65
N GLN A 317 -13.44 -34.38 9.61
CA GLN A 317 -12.18 -33.67 9.86
C GLN A 317 -11.07 -34.69 10.15
N ALA A 318 -9.99 -34.62 9.37
CA ALA A 318 -8.91 -35.59 9.46
C ALA A 318 -7.55 -34.91 9.34
N ARG A 319 -6.55 -35.48 10.01
CA ARG A 319 -5.15 -35.05 9.94
C ARG A 319 -4.45 -35.70 8.75
N PHE A 320 -4.25 -34.93 7.68
CA PHE A 320 -3.58 -35.38 6.46
C PHE A 320 -2.06 -35.37 6.59
N VAL A 321 -1.55 -34.42 7.37
CA VAL A 321 -0.12 -34.26 7.62
C VAL A 321 0.15 -34.08 9.10
N ASP A 322 1.12 -34.83 9.61
CA ASP A 322 1.79 -34.58 10.89
C ASP A 322 3.28 -34.88 10.71
N SER A 323 4.04 -33.83 10.45
CA SER A 323 5.47 -33.98 10.12
C SER A 323 6.34 -34.44 11.29
N ARG A 324 5.86 -34.32 12.53
CA ARG A 324 6.54 -34.81 13.74
C ARG A 324 6.67 -36.34 13.76
N ILE A 325 5.70 -37.02 13.13
CA ILE A 325 5.64 -38.48 13.04
C ILE A 325 5.78 -38.98 11.58
N ALA A 326 6.25 -38.11 10.69
CA ALA A 326 6.38 -38.38 9.26
C ALA A 326 5.08 -38.86 8.57
N ASN A 327 3.91 -38.47 9.08
CA ASN A 327 2.63 -38.76 8.43
C ASN A 327 2.39 -37.74 7.32
N GLY A 328 2.34 -38.19 6.06
CA GLY A 328 2.04 -37.36 4.89
C GLY A 328 3.15 -36.40 4.44
N ALA A 329 4.01 -35.95 5.36
CA ALA A 329 5.21 -35.18 5.07
C ALA A 329 6.23 -35.37 6.20
N THR A 330 7.51 -35.13 5.93
CA THR A 330 8.55 -34.97 6.95
C THR A 330 8.69 -33.51 7.38
N LYS A 331 9.47 -33.24 8.43
CA LYS A 331 9.78 -31.88 8.92
C LYS A 331 10.14 -30.91 7.79
N LEU A 332 9.68 -29.66 7.90
CA LEU A 332 10.08 -28.59 6.98
C LEU A 332 11.51 -28.17 7.30
N LEU A 333 12.34 -28.08 6.27
CA LEU A 333 13.71 -27.57 6.36
C LEU A 333 13.72 -26.11 5.94
N ALA A 334 14.50 -25.29 6.65
CA ALA A 334 14.65 -23.87 6.40
C ALA A 334 14.95 -23.58 4.92
N GLY A 335 14.14 -22.73 4.29
CA GLY A 335 14.36 -22.27 2.92
C GLY A 335 14.03 -23.30 1.84
N VAL A 336 13.52 -24.48 2.20
CA VAL A 336 13.21 -25.56 1.26
C VAL A 336 11.70 -25.72 1.09
N THR A 337 11.23 -25.52 -0.14
CA THR A 337 9.84 -25.82 -0.50
C THR A 337 9.59 -27.33 -0.45
N LYS A 338 8.54 -27.73 0.25
CA LYS A 338 8.09 -29.12 0.32
C LYS A 338 6.75 -29.29 -0.41
N ARG A 339 6.70 -30.26 -1.31
CA ARG A 339 5.48 -30.65 -2.04
C ARG A 339 4.79 -31.80 -1.32
N ILE A 340 3.48 -31.71 -1.13
CA ILE A 340 2.69 -32.62 -0.29
C ILE A 340 1.44 -33.07 -1.05
N ARG A 341 1.31 -34.38 -1.26
CA ARG A 341 0.15 -35.03 -1.87
C ARG A 341 -1.00 -35.18 -0.89
N LEU A 342 -2.14 -34.58 -1.22
CA LEU A 342 -3.34 -34.63 -0.37
C LEU A 342 -4.46 -35.50 -0.95
N THR A 343 -4.76 -35.42 -2.25
CA THR A 343 -5.91 -36.17 -2.81
C THR A 343 -5.67 -37.67 -2.91
N GLY A 344 -6.76 -38.43 -2.97
CA GLY A 344 -6.74 -39.90 -2.91
C GLY A 344 -6.51 -40.46 -1.50
N ARG A 345 -6.64 -39.64 -0.45
CA ARG A 345 -6.41 -40.02 0.95
C ARG A 345 -7.54 -39.50 1.83
N LEU A 346 -7.89 -40.26 2.86
CA LEU A 346 -8.77 -39.84 3.96
C LEU A 346 -10.08 -39.14 3.52
N GLY A 347 -10.69 -39.63 2.42
CA GLY A 347 -11.95 -39.10 1.89
C GLY A 347 -11.82 -37.90 0.95
N LEU A 348 -10.61 -37.41 0.66
CA LEU A 348 -10.37 -36.36 -0.33
C LEU A 348 -10.26 -36.99 -1.75
N PRO A 349 -11.23 -36.75 -2.66
CA PRO A 349 -11.26 -37.41 -3.96
C PRO A 349 -10.19 -36.86 -4.91
N THR A 350 -9.83 -37.66 -5.91
CA THR A 350 -8.74 -37.31 -6.84
C THR A 350 -9.03 -36.10 -7.72
N ASP A 351 -10.30 -35.74 -7.91
CA ASP A 351 -10.76 -34.57 -8.66
C ASP A 351 -10.90 -33.30 -7.80
N ALA A 352 -10.50 -33.34 -6.52
CA ALA A 352 -10.48 -32.14 -5.69
C ALA A 352 -9.50 -31.10 -6.26
N THR A 353 -9.99 -29.87 -6.42
CA THR A 353 -9.26 -28.73 -6.98
C THR A 353 -8.75 -27.76 -5.92
N ALA A 354 -9.31 -27.81 -4.70
CA ALA A 354 -8.83 -27.08 -3.54
C ALA A 354 -9.21 -27.80 -2.24
N ILE A 355 -8.50 -27.51 -1.16
CA ILE A 355 -8.87 -27.93 0.20
C ILE A 355 -9.24 -26.74 1.06
N SER A 356 -10.16 -26.94 2.00
CA SER A 356 -10.39 -26.06 3.14
C SER A 356 -9.87 -26.77 4.39
N GLY A 357 -8.90 -26.17 5.08
CA GLY A 357 -8.26 -26.81 6.21
C GLY A 357 -7.52 -25.84 7.12
N ASN A 358 -7.12 -26.36 8.27
CA ASN A 358 -6.25 -25.68 9.23
C ASN A 358 -4.81 -26.08 8.98
N PHE A 359 -3.95 -25.08 8.83
CA PHE A 359 -2.51 -25.23 8.73
C PHE A 359 -1.89 -24.80 10.04
N THR A 360 -1.12 -25.68 10.66
CA THR A 360 -0.50 -25.42 11.96
C THR A 360 0.99 -25.59 11.85
N VAL A 361 1.75 -24.58 12.27
CA VAL A 361 3.18 -24.70 12.53
C VAL A 361 3.38 -25.03 14.01
N VAL A 362 4.25 -26.00 14.28
CA VAL A 362 4.70 -26.36 15.64
C VAL A 362 6.21 -26.59 15.65
N ASN A 363 6.81 -26.42 16.83
CA ASN A 363 8.26 -26.54 17.03
C ASN A 363 9.13 -25.72 16.04
N PRO A 364 8.79 -24.46 15.70
CA PRO A 364 9.64 -23.67 14.81
C PRO A 364 10.96 -23.33 15.52
N ALA A 365 12.08 -23.44 14.80
CA ALA A 365 13.43 -23.18 15.29
C ALA A 365 13.77 -21.68 15.42
N GLY A 366 12.85 -20.80 15.00
CA GLY A 366 12.98 -19.35 15.04
C GLY A 366 11.66 -18.67 14.65
N ALA A 367 11.62 -17.34 14.70
CA ALA A 367 10.49 -16.59 14.17
C ALA A 367 10.47 -16.64 12.63
N GLY A 368 9.28 -16.69 12.04
CA GLY A 368 9.13 -16.83 10.59
C GLY A 368 7.67 -16.85 10.14
N PHE A 369 7.46 -17.41 8.96
CA PHE A 369 6.15 -17.53 8.34
C PHE A 369 6.01 -18.86 7.60
N LEU A 370 4.77 -19.30 7.41
CA LEU A 370 4.42 -20.42 6.55
C LEU A 370 3.68 -19.87 5.34
N THR A 371 4.08 -20.31 4.15
CA THR A 371 3.34 -20.07 2.90
C THR A 371 2.87 -21.41 2.36
N VAL A 372 1.59 -21.50 2.00
CA VAL A 372 0.94 -22.69 1.41
C VAL A 372 0.31 -22.28 0.08
N TRP A 373 0.60 -23.01 -1.00
CA TRP A 373 0.11 -22.65 -2.33
C TRP A 373 0.00 -23.85 -3.29
N ASN A 374 -0.60 -23.62 -4.44
CA ASN A 374 -0.63 -24.56 -5.56
C ASN A 374 0.76 -24.70 -6.18
N CYS A 375 1.32 -25.91 -6.20
CA CYS A 375 2.69 -26.16 -6.68
C CYS A 375 2.96 -25.78 -8.15
N SER A 376 1.94 -25.63 -8.98
CA SER A 376 2.11 -25.17 -10.37
C SER A 376 2.42 -23.67 -10.47
N ASN A 377 2.26 -22.91 -9.38
CA ASN A 377 2.51 -21.48 -9.32
C ASN A 377 3.88 -21.17 -8.70
N PRO A 378 4.51 -20.04 -9.06
CA PRO A 378 5.69 -19.55 -8.36
C PRO A 378 5.39 -19.36 -6.86
N THR A 379 6.44 -19.45 -6.04
CA THR A 379 6.29 -19.31 -4.58
C THR A 379 5.74 -17.91 -4.25
N PRO A 380 4.59 -17.79 -3.57
CA PRO A 380 4.02 -16.49 -3.25
C PRO A 380 4.88 -15.70 -2.26
N VAL A 381 4.86 -14.37 -2.40
CA VAL A 381 5.52 -13.43 -1.47
C VAL A 381 4.67 -13.10 -0.23
N VAL A 382 3.56 -13.82 -0.03
CA VAL A 382 2.61 -13.64 1.07
C VAL A 382 2.61 -14.85 2.00
N SER A 383 2.36 -14.61 3.29
CA SER A 383 2.27 -15.65 4.31
C SER A 383 0.84 -16.19 4.45
N THR A 384 0.68 -17.49 4.63
CA THR A 384 -0.55 -18.10 5.15
C THR A 384 -0.69 -17.87 6.65
N LEU A 385 0.42 -17.92 7.40
CA LEU A 385 0.47 -17.53 8.82
C LEU A 385 1.89 -17.08 9.22
N ASN A 386 1.98 -16.34 10.31
CA ASN A 386 3.24 -15.89 10.92
C ASN A 386 3.40 -16.50 12.32
N PHE A 387 4.61 -16.81 12.75
CA PHE A 387 4.89 -17.45 14.04
C PHE A 387 6.17 -16.93 14.68
N GLY A 388 6.22 -16.92 16.01
CA GLY A 388 7.41 -16.71 16.82
C GLY A 388 8.23 -17.98 17.06
N ASN A 389 9.41 -17.84 17.66
CA ASN A 389 10.26 -18.97 18.04
C ASN A 389 9.56 -19.88 19.08
N GLY A 390 9.52 -21.19 18.82
CA GLY A 390 8.83 -22.17 19.66
C GLY A 390 7.30 -22.03 19.71
N GLU A 391 6.70 -21.11 18.97
CA GLU A 391 5.26 -20.86 19.00
C GLU A 391 4.50 -21.89 18.16
N ALA A 392 3.38 -22.38 18.69
CA ALA A 392 2.43 -23.18 17.93
C ALA A 392 1.31 -22.26 17.42
N VAL A 393 1.28 -22.00 16.10
CA VAL A 393 0.30 -21.11 15.47
C VAL A 393 -0.48 -21.88 14.42
N SER A 394 -1.80 -21.67 14.39
CA SER A 394 -2.71 -22.25 13.40
C SER A 394 -3.45 -21.16 12.64
N ASN A 395 -3.68 -21.37 11.34
CA ASN A 395 -4.60 -20.54 10.56
C ASN A 395 -5.44 -21.41 9.62
N ALA A 396 -6.72 -21.06 9.49
CA ALA A 396 -7.64 -21.69 8.55
C ALA A 396 -7.46 -21.06 7.16
N ALA A 397 -7.26 -21.87 6.12
CA ALA A 397 -7.15 -21.37 4.76
C ALA A 397 -7.77 -22.33 3.75
N THR A 398 -8.30 -21.75 2.67
CA THR A 398 -8.64 -22.48 1.46
C THR A 398 -7.48 -22.39 0.49
N THR A 399 -6.89 -23.53 0.13
CA THR A 399 -5.70 -23.59 -0.73
C THR A 399 -5.99 -24.40 -1.98
N PRO A 400 -5.77 -23.84 -3.20
CA PRO A 400 -5.88 -24.60 -4.43
C PRO A 400 -4.83 -25.70 -4.51
N LEU A 401 -5.22 -26.84 -5.06
CA LEU A 401 -4.35 -27.97 -5.35
C LEU A 401 -3.85 -27.88 -6.79
N ASP A 402 -2.63 -28.37 -7.04
CA ASP A 402 -2.16 -28.53 -8.41
C ASP A 402 -2.89 -29.68 -9.15
N SER A 403 -2.60 -29.87 -10.43
CA SER A 403 -3.22 -30.92 -11.25
C SER A 403 -2.90 -32.35 -10.78
N SER A 404 -1.87 -32.51 -9.96
CA SER A 404 -1.53 -33.77 -9.31
C SER A 404 -2.21 -33.91 -7.94
N GLY A 405 -2.97 -32.91 -7.48
CA GLY A 405 -3.63 -32.86 -6.19
C GLY A 405 -2.66 -32.59 -5.03
N ASP A 406 -1.61 -31.83 -5.28
CA ASP A 406 -0.57 -31.45 -4.31
C ASP A 406 -0.71 -30.00 -3.83
N VAL A 407 -0.20 -29.74 -2.63
CA VAL A 407 0.13 -28.40 -2.13
C VAL A 407 1.63 -28.26 -1.95
N CYS A 408 2.14 -27.05 -2.13
CA CYS A 408 3.50 -26.68 -1.80
C CYS A 408 3.50 -25.84 -0.52
N VAL A 409 4.47 -26.10 0.34
CA VAL A 409 4.65 -25.40 1.61
C VAL A 409 6.10 -24.96 1.79
N PHE A 410 6.27 -23.76 2.35
CA PHE A 410 7.57 -23.15 2.58
C PHE A 410 7.61 -22.49 3.96
N SER A 411 8.78 -22.59 4.60
CA SER A 411 9.13 -21.84 5.80
C SER A 411 10.60 -21.41 5.71
N PRO A 412 10.96 -20.17 6.11
CA PRO A 412 12.35 -19.72 6.12
C PRO A 412 13.17 -20.35 7.27
N VAL A 413 12.53 -21.04 8.20
CA VAL A 413 13.16 -21.73 9.34
C VAL A 413 12.67 -23.17 9.44
N ASP A 414 13.45 -24.03 10.11
CA ASP A 414 13.03 -25.39 10.41
C ASP A 414 11.76 -25.38 11.27
N ALA A 415 10.78 -26.18 10.89
CA ALA A 415 9.51 -26.28 11.60
C ALA A 415 8.79 -27.59 11.31
N ASP A 416 7.94 -28.03 12.22
CA ASP A 416 6.95 -29.07 11.94
C ASP A 416 5.65 -28.40 11.47
N ILE A 417 5.02 -29.00 10.47
CA ILE A 417 3.68 -28.65 9.96
C ILE A 417 2.67 -29.76 10.25
N LEU A 418 1.45 -29.35 10.55
CA LEU A 418 0.25 -30.17 10.56
C LEU A 418 -0.79 -29.58 9.61
N ILE A 419 -1.49 -30.47 8.89
CA ILE A 419 -2.57 -30.08 7.97
C ILE A 419 -3.79 -30.93 8.32
N ASP A 420 -4.82 -30.25 8.82
CA ASP A 420 -6.11 -30.83 9.18
C ASP A 420 -7.15 -30.34 8.16
N VAL A 421 -7.78 -31.24 7.39
CA VAL A 421 -8.70 -30.88 6.31
C VAL A 421 -10.14 -31.14 6.74
N SER A 422 -11.01 -30.15 6.53
CA SER A 422 -12.43 -30.21 6.89
C SER A 422 -13.37 -30.28 5.70
N GLY A 423 -12.88 -29.98 4.50
CA GLY A 423 -13.64 -30.10 3.26
C GLY A 423 -12.80 -29.78 2.04
N TYR A 424 -13.38 -29.95 0.87
CA TYR A 424 -12.70 -29.74 -0.41
C TYR A 424 -13.61 -29.08 -1.42
N TYR A 425 -13.00 -28.58 -2.48
CA TYR A 425 -13.70 -28.09 -3.65
C TYR A 425 -13.46 -29.03 -4.83
N SER A 426 -14.50 -29.35 -5.59
CA SER A 426 -14.42 -30.11 -6.84
C SER A 426 -15.53 -29.67 -7.80
N ALA A 427 -15.39 -30.00 -9.08
CA ALA A 427 -16.43 -29.73 -10.08
C ALA A 427 -17.72 -30.54 -9.83
N SER A 428 -17.61 -31.69 -9.16
CA SER A 428 -18.70 -32.60 -8.82
C SER A 428 -19.46 -32.21 -7.53
N ALA A 429 -18.81 -31.47 -6.64
CA ALA A 429 -19.41 -30.99 -5.40
C ALA A 429 -20.50 -29.93 -5.64
N THR A 430 -21.52 -29.92 -4.78
CA THR A 430 -22.77 -29.16 -5.02
C THR A 430 -23.00 -28.01 -4.04
N ALA A 431 -22.38 -28.02 -2.84
CA ALA A 431 -22.57 -26.92 -1.89
C ALA A 431 -21.86 -25.66 -2.39
N ARG A 432 -22.47 -24.50 -2.17
CA ARG A 432 -21.93 -23.21 -2.61
C ARG A 432 -21.77 -22.31 -1.41
N PHE A 433 -20.79 -21.40 -1.49
CA PHE A 433 -20.74 -20.29 -0.56
C PHE A 433 -22.01 -19.44 -0.73
N ALA A 434 -22.83 -19.39 0.32
CA ALA A 434 -23.97 -18.49 0.39
C ALA A 434 -23.56 -17.32 1.29
N ALA A 435 -23.41 -16.13 0.68
CA ALA A 435 -23.20 -14.92 1.45
C ALA A 435 -24.45 -14.66 2.30
N VAL A 436 -24.27 -14.51 3.60
CA VAL A 436 -25.32 -14.05 4.52
C VAL A 436 -25.04 -12.61 4.90
N VAL A 437 -26.10 -11.83 5.17
CA VAL A 437 -25.94 -10.49 5.74
C VAL A 437 -25.29 -10.66 7.12
N PRO A 438 -24.17 -9.97 7.43
CA PRO A 438 -23.53 -10.11 8.73
C PRO A 438 -24.46 -9.66 9.85
N GLU A 439 -24.75 -10.57 10.77
CA GLU A 439 -25.40 -10.26 12.03
C GLU A 439 -24.46 -10.64 13.19
N ARG A 440 -24.48 -9.83 14.26
CA ARG A 440 -23.73 -10.14 15.46
C ARG A 440 -24.44 -11.28 16.17
N VAL A 441 -23.83 -12.47 16.17
CA VAL A 441 -24.27 -13.59 17.00
C VAL A 441 -23.77 -13.35 18.43
N LEU A 442 -24.69 -13.27 19.40
CA LEU A 442 -24.39 -13.07 20.82
C LEU A 442 -24.09 -14.38 21.54
#